data_AF-A0A0X3BJT6-F1
#
_entry.id   AF-A0A0X3BJT6-F1
#
_cell.length_a   1.000
_cell.length_b   1.000
_cell.length_c   1.000
_cell.angle_alpha   90.00
_cell.angle_beta   90.00
_cell.angle_gamma   90.00
#
_symmetry.space_group_name_H-M   'P 1'
#
loop_
_entity.id
_entity.type
_entity.pdbx_description
1 polymer ?
#
loop_
_entity_poly.entity_id
_entity_poly.type
_entity_poly.pdbx_seq_one_letter_code
_entity_poly.pdbx_strand_id
1 'polypeptide(L)'
;MRCPACGFEDEGRYCSNCGGLLAGETKTAPAKGSWSDRCPVCRANPLAETMSRGFLGLTSREVYSCPGCGATFTPAGNGSFRFSGVADRSNPVWKNYGKQTLTGDEWRRIAYGGVSDARQRELDLEYALEKIQQGFVPELRVETNAVLLKRGERAVAVIPGVTLKEPRSVRTTYGGGAGPSFRIAKGVYFRTGGFAARSESHEEIKVIDSGTLTLTNRRMVFTGGKRTINFPLGKIVGMEPYRDGIAVNRDGKQRTEYYTGLDNVHLTIRVDDRSHVVPLSGMILMCMVQGLINSEE
;
A
#
# COMPACT_ATOMS: atom_id res chain seq x y z
N MET A 1 4.87 1.28 -26.79
CA MET A 1 6.12 1.03 -26.02
C MET A 1 5.81 1.10 -24.53
N ARG A 2 6.28 0.14 -23.72
CA ARG A 2 6.11 0.21 -22.26
C ARG A 2 7.08 1.25 -21.68
N CYS A 3 6.56 2.23 -20.94
CA CYS A 3 7.36 3.30 -20.36
C CYS A 3 8.33 2.73 -19.32
N PRO A 4 9.66 2.95 -19.45
CA PRO A 4 10.63 2.42 -18.47
C PRO A 4 10.46 3.08 -17.09
N ALA A 5 9.90 4.28 -17.06
CA ALA A 5 9.75 5.07 -15.85
C ALA A 5 8.42 4.87 -15.13
N CYS A 6 7.39 4.26 -15.73
CA CYS A 6 6.11 4.02 -15.04
C CYS A 6 5.31 2.80 -15.51
N GLY A 7 5.85 1.97 -16.41
CA GLY A 7 5.18 0.77 -16.90
C GLY A 7 4.01 1.00 -17.86
N PHE A 8 3.59 2.25 -18.10
CA PHE A 8 2.46 2.58 -18.98
C PHE A 8 2.78 2.37 -20.46
N GLU A 9 1.88 1.76 -21.22
CA GLU A 9 2.04 1.56 -22.67
C GLU A 9 1.60 2.79 -23.46
N ASP A 10 2.50 3.32 -24.28
CA ASP A 10 2.26 4.53 -25.06
C ASP A 10 3.19 4.55 -26.30
N GLU A 11 2.78 5.26 -27.34
CA GLU A 11 3.45 5.35 -28.65
C GLU A 11 4.14 6.71 -28.88
N GLY A 12 3.91 7.67 -27.99
CA GLY A 12 4.54 8.98 -28.05
C GLY A 12 6.06 8.97 -27.83
N ARG A 13 6.71 10.11 -28.04
CA ARG A 13 8.11 10.31 -27.62
C ARG A 13 8.23 10.36 -26.09
N TYR A 14 7.18 10.84 -25.43
CA TYR A 14 7.07 10.97 -23.99
C TYR A 14 5.78 10.29 -23.51
N CYS A 15 5.86 9.66 -22.34
CA CYS A 15 4.77 8.97 -21.69
C CYS A 15 3.69 9.95 -21.27
N SER A 16 2.49 9.75 -21.76
CA SER A 16 1.30 10.55 -21.44
C SER A 16 0.89 10.39 -19.97
N ASN A 17 1.31 9.30 -19.31
CA ASN A 17 1.03 9.05 -17.90
C ASN A 17 2.02 9.76 -16.97
N CYS A 18 3.32 9.48 -17.06
CA CYS A 18 4.32 10.05 -16.14
C CYS A 18 5.13 11.22 -16.72
N GLY A 19 4.97 11.51 -18.01
CA GLY A 19 5.82 12.41 -18.77
C GLY A 19 7.13 11.78 -19.22
N GLY A 20 7.56 10.61 -18.71
CA GLY A 20 8.87 9.98 -18.94
C GLY A 20 9.23 9.74 -20.42
N LEU A 21 10.51 9.58 -20.75
CA LEU A 21 10.92 9.34 -22.15
C LEU A 21 10.57 7.90 -22.59
N LEU A 22 9.98 7.75 -23.78
CA LEU A 22 9.62 6.44 -24.36
C LEU A 22 10.54 6.01 -25.49
N ALA A 23 10.96 6.96 -26.33
CA ALA A 23 11.82 6.72 -27.49
C ALA A 23 12.84 7.84 -27.74
N GLY A 24 14.02 7.46 -28.21
CA GLY A 24 15.20 8.32 -28.37
C GLY A 24 16.30 7.99 -27.37
N GLU A 25 17.49 8.54 -27.55
CA GLU A 25 18.61 8.31 -26.62
C GLU A 25 18.19 8.69 -25.19
N THR A 26 18.20 7.70 -24.29
CA THR A 26 18.11 7.89 -22.85
C THR A 26 19.33 8.67 -22.41
N LYS A 27 19.24 9.99 -22.44
CA LYS A 27 20.18 10.85 -21.73
C LYS A 27 19.90 10.64 -20.24
N THR A 28 20.60 9.71 -19.60
CA THR A 28 20.60 9.61 -18.14
C THR A 28 20.99 10.97 -17.57
N ALA A 29 20.32 11.39 -16.50
CA ALA A 29 20.69 12.63 -15.83
C ALA A 29 22.20 12.57 -15.48
N PRO A 30 22.99 13.61 -15.81
CA PRO A 30 24.40 13.60 -15.50
C PRO A 30 24.59 13.51 -13.97
N ALA A 31 25.56 12.71 -13.53
CA ALA A 31 25.84 12.48 -12.12
C ALA A 31 26.14 13.79 -11.36
N LYS A 32 26.73 14.76 -12.06
CA LYS A 32 27.01 16.13 -11.59
C LYS A 32 26.25 17.14 -12.44
N GLY A 33 25.80 18.24 -11.84
CA GLY A 33 25.05 19.30 -12.53
C GLY A 33 23.96 19.89 -11.63
N SER A 34 23.54 21.12 -11.93
CA SER A 34 22.42 21.73 -11.22
C SER A 34 21.11 21.08 -11.67
N TRP A 35 20.15 20.97 -10.77
CA TRP A 35 18.80 20.52 -11.12
C TRP A 35 18.09 21.48 -12.08
N SER A 36 18.50 22.75 -12.08
CA SER A 36 17.97 23.81 -12.93
C SER A 36 18.54 23.82 -14.35
N ASP A 37 19.55 23.01 -14.67
CA ASP A 37 20.19 22.96 -16.00
C ASP A 37 19.24 22.48 -17.10
N ARG A 38 18.12 21.85 -16.71
CA ARG A 38 17.08 21.38 -17.64
C ARG A 38 15.72 21.45 -16.98
N CYS A 39 14.75 22.06 -17.65
CA CYS A 39 13.39 22.17 -17.13
C CYS A 39 12.74 20.77 -16.95
N PRO A 40 12.23 20.43 -15.74
CA PRO A 40 11.55 19.16 -15.48
C PRO A 40 10.30 18.92 -16.33
N VAL A 41 9.68 19.99 -16.83
CA VAL A 41 8.38 19.96 -17.50
C VAL A 41 8.52 19.86 -19.02
N CYS A 42 9.17 20.83 -19.67
CA CYS A 42 9.31 20.83 -21.13
C CYS A 42 10.59 20.16 -21.63
N ARG A 43 11.58 19.94 -20.73
CA ARG A 43 12.85 19.26 -21.01
C ARG A 43 13.71 19.90 -22.10
N ALA A 44 13.42 21.16 -22.46
CA ALA A 44 14.12 21.88 -23.51
C ALA A 44 15.17 22.84 -22.95
N ASN A 45 14.75 23.77 -22.07
CA ASN A 45 15.58 24.89 -21.64
C ASN A 45 15.94 24.79 -20.16
N PRO A 46 17.09 25.34 -19.73
CA PRO A 46 17.39 25.58 -18.32
C PRO A 46 16.34 26.48 -17.66
N LEU A 47 16.25 26.42 -16.34
CA LEU A 47 15.45 27.34 -15.55
C LEU A 47 16.24 28.63 -15.28
N ALA A 48 15.58 29.78 -15.41
CA ALA A 48 16.14 31.06 -15.01
C ALA A 48 15.86 31.30 -13.53
N GLU A 49 16.90 31.62 -12.76
CA GLU A 49 16.76 32.08 -11.38
C GLU A 49 16.30 33.55 -11.38
N THR A 50 15.24 33.84 -10.63
CA THR A 50 14.63 35.17 -10.56
C THR A 50 14.24 35.50 -9.12
N MET A 51 14.31 36.77 -8.75
CA MET A 51 13.84 37.25 -7.44
C MET A 51 12.41 37.76 -7.56
N SER A 52 11.45 37.00 -7.05
CA SER A 52 10.05 37.42 -6.97
C SER A 52 9.85 38.33 -5.77
N ARG A 53 9.41 39.58 -6.00
CA ARG A 53 9.00 40.51 -4.93
C ARG A 53 7.57 40.19 -4.50
N GLY A 54 7.36 40.03 -3.20
CA GLY A 54 6.05 39.80 -2.59
C GLY A 54 5.23 41.09 -2.42
N PHE A 55 4.10 40.96 -1.72
CA PHE A 55 3.16 42.07 -1.50
C PHE A 55 3.88 43.30 -0.93
N LEU A 56 3.74 44.44 -1.62
CA LEU A 56 4.39 45.73 -1.33
C LEU A 56 5.94 45.73 -1.34
N GLY A 57 6.58 44.73 -1.93
CA GLY A 57 8.06 44.67 -2.04
C GLY A 57 8.79 44.36 -0.73
N LEU A 58 8.06 44.03 0.33
CA LEU A 58 8.61 43.78 1.68
C LEU A 58 9.25 42.40 1.83
N THR A 59 8.99 41.49 0.90
CA THR A 59 9.61 40.15 0.87
C THR A 59 10.14 39.89 -0.52
N SER A 60 11.32 39.28 -0.62
CA SER A 60 11.82 38.74 -1.89
C SER A 60 12.03 37.24 -1.71
N ARG A 61 11.65 36.47 -2.72
CA ARG A 61 11.84 35.02 -2.74
C ARG A 61 12.46 34.64 -4.06
N GLU A 62 13.50 33.83 -4.00
CA GLU A 62 14.08 33.18 -5.15
C GLU A 62 13.03 32.26 -5.81
N VAL A 63 12.95 32.29 -7.13
CA VAL A 63 12.04 31.50 -7.95
C VAL A 63 12.78 31.09 -9.22
N TYR A 64 12.73 29.81 -9.53
CA TYR A 64 13.25 29.26 -10.77
C TYR A 64 12.12 29.15 -11.79
N SER A 65 12.27 29.78 -12.94
CA SER A 65 11.22 29.89 -13.95
C SER A 65 11.71 29.39 -15.32
N CYS A 66 10.92 28.56 -15.99
CA CYS A 66 11.20 28.13 -17.36
C CYS A 66 10.66 29.15 -18.36
N PRO A 67 11.49 29.76 -19.22
CA PRO A 67 11.02 30.72 -20.23
C PRO A 67 10.17 30.07 -21.33
N GLY A 68 10.30 28.75 -21.55
CA GLY A 68 9.58 28.05 -22.63
C GLY A 68 8.16 27.62 -22.26
N CYS A 69 7.98 27.01 -21.07
CA CYS A 69 6.68 26.46 -20.65
C CYS A 69 6.05 27.17 -19.44
N GLY A 70 6.70 28.20 -18.91
CA GLY A 70 6.22 28.94 -17.74
C GLY A 70 6.23 28.13 -16.44
N ALA A 71 6.96 27.01 -16.38
CA ALA A 71 7.09 26.22 -15.16
C ALA A 71 7.82 27.02 -14.08
N THR A 72 7.27 27.12 -12.87
CA THR A 72 7.87 27.85 -11.75
C THR A 72 8.12 26.93 -10.57
N PHE A 73 9.28 27.10 -9.93
CA PHE A 73 9.70 26.35 -8.77
C PHE A 73 10.21 27.30 -7.68
N THR A 74 9.81 27.07 -6.44
CA THR A 74 10.18 27.92 -5.31
C THR A 74 10.97 27.12 -4.29
N PRO A 75 12.12 27.59 -3.79
CA PRO A 75 12.86 26.92 -2.73
C PRO A 75 11.99 26.67 -1.50
N ALA A 76 12.15 25.49 -0.91
CA ALA A 76 11.39 25.03 0.27
C ALA A 76 12.31 24.61 1.43
N GLY A 77 13.61 24.93 1.35
CA GLY A 77 14.63 24.52 2.31
C GLY A 77 15.27 23.17 1.99
N ASN A 78 16.42 22.88 2.60
CA ASN A 78 17.13 21.60 2.50
C ASN A 78 17.33 21.10 1.05
N GLY A 79 17.72 21.99 0.13
CA GLY A 79 17.94 21.64 -1.28
C GLY A 79 16.69 21.16 -2.02
N SER A 80 15.50 21.49 -1.51
CA SER A 80 14.21 21.10 -2.09
C SER A 80 13.47 22.28 -2.69
N PHE A 81 12.67 21.99 -3.72
CA PHE A 81 11.98 22.98 -4.54
C PHE A 81 10.52 22.55 -4.75
N ARG A 82 9.60 23.48 -4.52
CA ARG A 82 8.16 23.28 -4.74
C ARG A 82 7.79 23.64 -6.17
N PHE A 83 7.17 22.73 -6.91
CA PHE A 83 6.63 23.02 -8.23
C PHE A 83 5.32 23.81 -8.10
N SER A 84 5.38 25.12 -8.34
CA SER A 84 4.32 26.06 -7.96
C SER A 84 3.40 26.46 -9.12
N GLY A 85 3.83 26.31 -10.37
CA GLY A 85 3.02 26.69 -11.53
C GLY A 85 3.60 26.21 -12.85
N VAL A 86 2.75 26.19 -13.89
CA VAL A 86 3.09 25.94 -15.30
C VAL A 86 2.00 26.60 -16.16
N ALA A 87 2.32 26.96 -17.41
CA ALA A 87 1.32 27.50 -18.34
C ALA A 87 0.27 26.44 -18.72
N ASP A 88 0.70 25.25 -19.14
CA ASP A 88 -0.19 24.14 -19.46
C ASP A 88 -0.37 23.19 -18.27
N ARG A 89 -1.51 23.31 -17.58
CA ARG A 89 -1.87 22.45 -16.44
C ARG A 89 -2.37 21.06 -16.86
N SER A 90 -2.58 20.81 -18.14
CA SER A 90 -2.92 19.47 -18.63
C SER A 90 -1.68 18.56 -18.73
N ASN A 91 -0.48 19.16 -18.68
CA ASN A 91 0.81 18.47 -18.76
C ASN A 91 0.93 17.36 -17.68
N PRO A 92 1.40 16.15 -18.04
CA PRO A 92 1.53 15.04 -17.11
C PRO A 92 2.41 15.33 -15.88
N VAL A 93 3.50 16.08 -16.06
CA VAL A 93 4.41 16.44 -14.95
C VAL A 93 3.68 17.32 -13.94
N TRP A 94 2.80 18.23 -14.38
CA TRP A 94 1.96 19.01 -13.47
C TRP A 94 0.88 18.18 -12.79
N LYS A 95 0.23 17.27 -13.52
CA LYS A 95 -0.76 16.37 -12.93
C LYS A 95 -0.16 15.51 -11.82
N ASN A 96 1.07 15.03 -12.02
CA ASN A 96 1.73 14.12 -11.09
C ASN A 96 2.46 14.83 -9.95
N TYR A 97 3.11 15.97 -10.23
CA TYR A 97 4.02 16.63 -9.27
C TYR A 97 3.63 18.07 -8.94
N GLY A 98 2.56 18.59 -9.50
CA GLY A 98 2.09 19.95 -9.22
C GLY A 98 1.86 20.15 -7.72
N LYS A 99 2.38 21.26 -7.19
CA LYS A 99 2.36 21.63 -5.77
C LYS A 99 3.20 20.76 -4.84
N GLN A 100 3.86 19.72 -5.34
CA GLN A 100 4.78 18.91 -4.54
C GLN A 100 6.11 19.63 -4.34
N THR A 101 6.77 19.29 -3.23
CA THR A 101 8.13 19.71 -2.91
C THR A 101 9.03 18.50 -3.03
N LEU A 102 9.99 18.53 -3.96
CA LEU A 102 10.96 17.46 -4.18
C LEU A 102 12.38 18.02 -4.09
N THR A 103 13.34 17.12 -3.89
CA THR A 103 14.77 17.49 -3.90
C THR A 103 15.20 17.94 -5.29
N GLY A 104 16.29 18.72 -5.36
CA GLY A 104 16.93 19.04 -6.65
C GLY A 104 17.27 17.78 -7.46
N ASP A 105 17.71 16.72 -6.79
CA ASP A 105 18.07 15.45 -7.45
C ASP A 105 16.86 14.77 -8.10
N GLU A 106 15.71 14.78 -7.44
CA GLU A 106 14.46 14.27 -8.01
C GLU A 106 14.02 15.11 -9.21
N TRP A 107 14.03 16.44 -9.10
CA TRP A 107 13.67 17.31 -10.23
C TRP A 107 14.60 17.13 -11.43
N ARG A 108 15.91 16.98 -11.16
CA ARG A 108 16.90 16.64 -12.16
C ARG A 108 16.54 15.32 -12.82
N ARG A 109 16.27 14.24 -12.07
CA ARG A 109 15.84 12.96 -12.68
C ARG A 109 14.60 13.12 -13.56
N ILE A 110 13.59 13.86 -13.09
CA ILE A 110 12.34 14.12 -13.86
C ILE A 110 12.62 14.87 -15.18
N ALA A 111 13.57 15.82 -15.18
CA ALA A 111 13.98 16.56 -16.38
C ALA A 111 14.61 15.69 -17.47
N TYR A 112 15.11 14.51 -17.10
CA TYR A 112 15.69 13.52 -18.01
C TYR A 112 14.78 12.30 -18.23
N GLY A 113 13.51 12.38 -17.83
CA GLY A 113 12.53 11.32 -18.09
C GLY A 113 12.37 10.29 -16.98
N GLY A 114 13.06 10.45 -15.85
CA GLY A 114 12.85 9.67 -14.63
C GLY A 114 11.64 10.16 -13.81
N VAL A 115 11.55 9.66 -12.58
CA VAL A 115 10.48 9.97 -11.61
C VAL A 115 11.07 10.33 -10.23
N SER A 116 10.22 10.84 -9.33
CA SER A 116 10.57 11.04 -7.91
C SER A 116 10.86 9.71 -7.19
N ASP A 117 11.50 9.78 -6.03
CA ASP A 117 11.82 8.57 -5.25
C ASP A 117 10.55 7.88 -4.74
N ALA A 118 9.57 8.67 -4.30
CA ALA A 118 8.26 8.15 -3.90
C ALA A 118 7.56 7.40 -5.05
N ARG A 119 7.57 7.98 -6.25
CA ARG A 119 6.94 7.33 -7.42
C ARG A 119 7.72 6.10 -7.88
N GLN A 120 9.05 6.15 -7.84
CA GLN A 120 9.88 4.97 -8.15
C GLN A 120 9.58 3.81 -7.19
N ARG A 121 9.44 4.11 -5.89
CA ARG A 121 9.05 3.10 -4.90
C ARG A 121 7.69 2.48 -5.22
N GLU A 122 6.68 3.28 -5.57
CA GLU A 122 5.35 2.76 -5.94
C GLU A 122 5.44 1.76 -7.11
N LEU A 123 6.20 2.11 -8.15
CA LEU A 123 6.36 1.29 -9.34
C LEU A 123 7.15 0.00 -9.06
N ASP A 124 8.19 0.08 -8.24
CA ASP A 124 8.95 -1.09 -7.81
C ASP A 124 8.06 -2.06 -7.01
N LEU A 125 7.18 -1.53 -6.16
CA LEU A 125 6.23 -2.35 -5.39
C LEU A 125 5.16 -2.98 -6.29
N GLU A 126 4.59 -2.22 -7.23
CA GLU A 126 3.64 -2.72 -8.22
C GLU A 126 4.25 -3.86 -9.07
N TYR A 127 5.45 -3.64 -9.61
CA TYR A 127 6.20 -4.65 -10.34
C TYR A 127 6.46 -5.91 -9.49
N ALA A 128 6.85 -5.73 -8.23
CA ALA A 128 7.08 -6.85 -7.33
C ALA A 128 5.79 -7.64 -7.06
N LEU A 129 4.65 -6.99 -6.85
CA LEU A 129 3.36 -7.66 -6.66
C LEU A 129 2.96 -8.47 -7.90
N GLU A 130 3.13 -7.92 -9.10
CA GLU A 130 2.92 -8.65 -10.36
C GLU A 130 3.78 -9.92 -10.42
N LYS A 131 5.07 -9.82 -10.07
CA LYS A 131 5.99 -10.97 -10.07
C LYS A 131 5.63 -12.02 -9.02
N ILE A 132 5.25 -11.60 -7.82
CA ILE A 132 4.81 -12.51 -6.77
C ILE A 132 3.58 -13.29 -7.24
N GLN A 133 2.59 -12.60 -7.80
CA GLN A 133 1.36 -13.22 -8.32
C GLN A 133 1.63 -14.17 -9.51
N GLN A 134 2.67 -13.92 -10.30
CA GLN A 134 3.15 -14.82 -11.37
C GLN A 134 3.93 -16.04 -10.86
N GLY A 135 4.12 -16.20 -9.55
CA GLY A 135 4.77 -17.38 -8.95
C GLY A 135 6.18 -17.13 -8.41
N PHE A 136 6.75 -15.92 -8.56
CA PHE A 136 8.03 -15.55 -7.93
C PHE A 136 7.82 -15.19 -6.46
N VAL A 137 7.35 -16.15 -5.68
CA VAL A 137 6.94 -15.94 -4.28
C VAL A 137 8.15 -15.91 -3.35
N PRO A 138 8.43 -14.79 -2.65
CA PRO A 138 9.55 -14.70 -1.73
C PRO A 138 9.30 -15.52 -0.47
N GLU A 139 10.37 -16.10 0.07
CA GLU A 139 10.32 -16.78 1.36
C GLU A 139 10.58 -15.79 2.50
N LEU A 140 9.62 -15.67 3.41
CA LEU A 140 9.79 -15.00 4.69
C LEU A 140 10.37 -16.02 5.67
N ARG A 141 11.70 -16.16 5.64
CA ARG A 141 12.45 -17.09 6.49
C ARG A 141 12.30 -16.70 7.95
N VAL A 142 11.87 -17.67 8.75
CA VAL A 142 11.82 -17.55 10.21
C VAL A 142 12.52 -18.76 10.81
N GLU A 143 13.30 -18.53 11.87
CA GLU A 143 14.14 -19.54 12.52
C GLU A 143 13.32 -20.68 13.15
N THR A 144 12.03 -20.46 13.41
CA THR A 144 11.14 -21.45 14.01
C THR A 144 9.85 -21.60 13.20
N ASN A 145 9.61 -22.80 12.68
CA ASN A 145 8.33 -23.20 12.10
C ASN A 145 7.65 -24.20 13.04
N ALA A 146 6.53 -23.81 13.65
CA ALA A 146 5.74 -24.68 14.52
C ALA A 146 4.91 -25.72 13.75
N VAL A 147 4.83 -25.60 12.41
CA VAL A 147 4.03 -26.50 11.57
C VAL A 147 4.89 -27.66 11.04
N LEU A 148 4.44 -28.89 11.30
CA LEU A 148 5.03 -30.09 10.73
C LEU A 148 4.79 -30.15 9.21
N LEU A 149 5.87 -30.04 8.45
CA LEU A 149 5.87 -30.08 6.99
C LEU A 149 5.83 -31.53 6.49
N LYS A 150 4.99 -31.80 5.50
CA LYS A 150 4.94 -33.10 4.81
C LYS A 150 6.05 -33.21 3.77
N ARG A 151 6.31 -34.42 3.26
CA ARG A 151 7.28 -34.63 2.17
C ARG A 151 6.96 -33.74 0.95
N GLY A 152 7.93 -32.94 0.53
CA GLY A 152 7.80 -31.98 -0.57
C GLY A 152 7.00 -30.71 -0.24
N GLU A 153 6.62 -30.50 1.02
CA GLU A 153 6.03 -29.26 1.51
C GLU A 153 7.14 -28.35 2.06
N ARG A 154 7.13 -27.07 1.68
CA ARG A 154 8.03 -26.03 2.20
C ARG A 154 7.25 -24.92 2.86
N ALA A 155 7.75 -24.41 3.98
CA ALA A 155 7.22 -23.18 4.57
C ALA A 155 7.64 -21.99 3.71
N VAL A 156 6.68 -21.13 3.39
CA VAL A 156 6.90 -19.94 2.55
C VAL A 156 6.89 -18.68 3.41
N ALA A 157 5.95 -18.58 4.35
CA ALA A 157 5.92 -17.50 5.34
C ALA A 157 5.45 -18.03 6.69
N VAL A 158 6.07 -17.56 7.77
CA VAL A 158 5.64 -17.82 9.15
C VAL A 158 5.44 -16.47 9.83
N ILE A 159 4.23 -16.20 10.28
CA ILE A 159 3.81 -14.88 10.73
C ILE A 159 3.28 -15.03 12.16
N PRO A 160 4.11 -14.81 13.19
CA PRO A 160 3.69 -14.88 14.58
C PRO A 160 2.74 -13.72 14.93
N GLY A 161 2.07 -13.76 16.08
CA GLY A 161 1.29 -12.62 16.59
C GLY A 161 0.02 -12.26 15.80
N VAL A 162 -0.44 -13.15 14.92
CA VAL A 162 -1.66 -12.96 14.13
C VAL A 162 -2.89 -13.19 15.00
N THR A 163 -3.88 -12.32 14.85
CA THR A 163 -5.18 -12.44 15.51
C THR A 163 -6.21 -12.98 14.54
N LEU A 164 -6.86 -14.08 14.91
CA LEU A 164 -7.98 -14.67 14.19
C LEU A 164 -9.29 -14.04 14.67
N LYS A 165 -10.10 -13.54 13.73
CA LYS A 165 -11.46 -13.03 14.00
C LYS A 165 -12.49 -13.69 13.09
N GLU A 166 -13.72 -13.81 13.58
CA GLU A 166 -14.87 -14.31 12.81
C GLU A 166 -16.14 -13.49 13.13
N PRO A 167 -17.06 -13.33 12.17
CA PRO A 167 -18.40 -12.84 12.47
C PRO A 167 -19.11 -13.76 13.47
N ARG A 168 -19.68 -13.17 14.52
CA ARG A 168 -20.50 -13.85 15.51
C ARG A 168 -21.78 -13.07 15.71
N SER A 169 -22.90 -13.76 15.50
CA SER A 169 -24.22 -13.27 15.90
C SER A 169 -24.22 -13.00 17.41
N VAL A 170 -24.42 -11.74 17.80
CA VAL A 170 -24.58 -11.34 19.19
C VAL A 170 -26.07 -11.23 19.46
N ARG A 171 -26.53 -12.01 20.44
CA ARG A 171 -27.91 -11.95 20.90
C ARG A 171 -28.01 -10.98 22.07
N THR A 172 -28.50 -9.77 21.82
CA THR A 172 -28.87 -8.86 22.91
C THR A 172 -30.26 -9.26 23.39
N THR A 173 -30.32 -10.10 24.43
CA THR A 173 -31.58 -10.44 25.07
C THR A 173 -31.97 -9.30 26.02
N TYR A 174 -32.81 -8.37 25.56
CA TYR A 174 -33.64 -7.58 26.47
C TYR A 174 -34.75 -8.48 27.01
N GLY A 175 -34.41 -9.28 28.01
CA GLY A 175 -35.33 -10.20 28.67
C GLY A 175 -35.82 -9.64 29.99
N GLY A 176 -37.10 -9.24 30.02
CA GLY A 176 -37.81 -8.99 31.27
C GLY A 176 -38.02 -10.28 32.06
N GLY A 177 -37.91 -10.18 33.39
CA GLY A 177 -38.33 -11.21 34.35
C GLY A 177 -37.26 -11.64 35.36
N ALA A 178 -37.14 -10.87 36.46
CA ALA A 178 -36.54 -11.22 37.77
C ALA A 178 -34.99 -11.33 37.95
N GLY A 179 -34.36 -10.16 38.22
CA GLY A 179 -33.20 -9.96 39.12
C GLY A 179 -31.77 -10.14 38.54
N PRO A 180 -30.72 -9.37 38.97
CA PRO A 180 -30.64 -8.45 40.10
C PRO A 180 -30.60 -6.96 39.73
N SER A 181 -31.05 -6.13 40.67
CA SER A 181 -31.09 -4.67 40.61
C SER A 181 -29.71 -4.03 40.80
N PHE A 182 -29.32 -3.13 39.89
CA PHE A 182 -28.18 -2.23 40.09
C PHE A 182 -28.67 -0.80 40.31
N ARG A 183 -28.23 -0.20 41.42
CA ARG A 183 -28.49 1.19 41.81
C ARG A 183 -27.74 2.12 40.87
N ILE A 184 -28.45 2.96 40.12
CA ILE A 184 -27.87 4.08 39.39
C ILE A 184 -28.49 5.36 39.96
N ALA A 185 -27.86 5.89 41.02
CA ALA A 185 -28.18 7.16 41.68
C ALA A 185 -29.65 7.40 42.12
N LYS A 186 -29.89 8.47 42.89
CA LYS A 186 -31.22 8.85 43.39
C LYS A 186 -32.04 9.48 42.26
N GLY A 187 -33.24 8.98 41.96
CA GLY A 187 -34.34 9.89 41.61
C GLY A 187 -35.26 9.62 40.41
N VAL A 188 -35.26 8.48 39.71
CA VAL A 188 -36.32 8.23 38.69
C VAL A 188 -36.72 6.74 38.67
N TYR A 189 -38.00 6.48 38.88
CA TYR A 189 -38.64 5.17 38.64
C TYR A 189 -39.40 5.24 37.32
N PHE A 190 -39.24 4.23 36.45
CA PHE A 190 -40.23 3.94 35.41
C PHE A 190 -40.78 2.53 35.60
N ARG A 191 -42.10 2.44 35.72
CA ARG A 191 -42.86 1.20 35.63
C ARG A 191 -43.83 1.25 34.44
N THR A 192 -44.08 0.04 33.94
CA THR A 192 -45.24 -0.47 33.20
C THR A 192 -45.18 -0.49 31.67
N GLY A 193 -45.35 -1.70 31.12
CA GLY A 193 -46.16 -1.94 29.92
C GLY A 193 -45.48 -2.68 28.76
N GLY A 194 -45.93 -3.91 28.47
CA GLY A 194 -46.04 -4.42 27.09
C GLY A 194 -44.93 -5.33 26.56
N PHE A 195 -45.31 -6.56 26.23
CA PHE A 195 -44.51 -7.61 25.59
C PHE A 195 -44.12 -7.27 24.14
N ALA A 196 -42.84 -7.45 23.79
CA ALA A 196 -42.33 -8.08 22.56
C ALA A 196 -40.79 -8.03 22.59
N ALA A 197 -40.14 -9.05 23.18
CA ALA A 197 -38.69 -9.17 23.10
C ALA A 197 -38.28 -9.60 21.69
N ARG A 198 -38.20 -8.65 20.76
CA ARG A 198 -37.56 -8.86 19.46
C ARG A 198 -36.05 -8.86 19.71
N SER A 199 -35.49 -10.05 19.81
CA SER A 199 -34.04 -10.23 19.83
C SER A 199 -33.50 -9.91 18.44
N GLU A 200 -33.02 -8.68 18.22
CA GLU A 200 -32.26 -8.34 17.02
C GLU A 200 -30.84 -8.89 17.17
N SER A 201 -30.48 -9.84 16.32
CA SER A 201 -29.11 -10.34 16.23
C SER A 201 -28.30 -9.41 15.35
N HIS A 202 -27.30 -8.74 15.91
CA HIS A 202 -26.28 -8.03 15.13
C HIS A 202 -25.06 -8.94 14.97
N GLU A 203 -24.48 -8.98 13.77
CA GLU A 203 -23.19 -9.67 13.57
C GLU A 203 -22.05 -8.74 13.97
N GLU A 204 -21.25 -9.16 14.94
CA GLU A 204 -20.02 -8.48 15.32
C GLU A 204 -18.81 -9.33 14.94
N ILE A 205 -17.75 -8.70 14.43
CA ILE A 205 -16.46 -9.36 14.23
C ILE A 205 -15.81 -9.56 15.60
N LYS A 206 -15.71 -10.81 16.06
CA LYS A 206 -15.13 -11.14 17.36
C LYS A 206 -13.78 -11.80 17.22
N VAL A 207 -12.85 -11.42 18.10
CA VAL A 207 -11.57 -12.10 18.28
C VAL A 207 -11.84 -13.52 18.79
N ILE A 208 -11.29 -14.50 18.08
CA ILE A 208 -11.43 -15.92 18.41
C ILE A 208 -10.18 -16.41 19.12
N ASP A 209 -9.01 -16.07 18.59
CA ASP A 209 -7.71 -16.53 19.10
C ASP A 209 -6.56 -15.66 18.59
N SER A 210 -5.38 -15.82 19.19
CA SER A 210 -4.13 -15.24 18.72
C SER A 210 -3.08 -16.33 18.58
N GLY A 211 -2.22 -16.24 17.57
CA GLY A 211 -1.29 -17.32 17.23
C GLY A 211 -0.38 -17.01 16.06
N THR A 212 0.09 -18.06 15.40
CA THR A 212 0.96 -17.98 14.24
C THR A 212 0.21 -18.40 12.99
N LEU A 213 0.28 -17.58 11.94
CA LEU A 213 -0.17 -17.93 10.59
C LEU A 213 1.02 -18.38 9.75
N THR A 214 0.98 -19.62 9.29
CA THR A 214 1.99 -20.22 8.42
C THR A 214 1.39 -20.46 7.04
N LEU A 215 2.00 -19.86 6.02
CA LEU A 215 1.76 -20.17 4.61
C LEU A 215 2.83 -21.17 4.15
N THR A 216 2.41 -22.30 3.61
CA THR A 216 3.28 -23.24 2.91
C THR A 216 2.97 -23.22 1.42
N ASN A 217 3.79 -23.89 0.61
CA ASN A 217 3.47 -24.06 -0.81
C ASN A 217 2.19 -24.87 -1.08
N ARG A 218 1.56 -25.49 -0.08
CA ARG A 218 0.38 -26.36 -0.25
C ARG A 218 -0.85 -25.93 0.54
N ARG A 219 -0.67 -25.24 1.67
CA ARG A 219 -1.75 -24.92 2.60
C ARG A 219 -1.45 -23.69 3.44
N MET A 220 -2.52 -23.15 4.02
CA MET A 220 -2.41 -22.16 5.08
C MET A 220 -2.80 -22.81 6.42
N VAL A 221 -2.01 -22.53 7.45
CA VAL A 221 -2.16 -23.10 8.79
C VAL A 221 -2.10 -21.98 9.82
N PHE A 222 -3.16 -21.78 10.58
CA PHE A 222 -3.16 -20.95 11.78
C PHE A 222 -3.07 -21.86 13.01
N THR A 223 -2.12 -21.57 13.89
CA THR A 223 -1.91 -22.27 15.17
C THR A 223 -2.00 -21.26 16.29
N GLY A 224 -3.15 -21.19 16.96
CA GLY A 224 -3.34 -20.42 18.19
C GLY A 224 -3.43 -21.31 19.42
N GLY A 225 -3.59 -20.69 20.59
CA GLY A 225 -3.68 -21.41 21.87
C GLY A 225 -4.99 -22.21 22.04
N LYS A 226 -6.04 -21.84 21.32
CA LYS A 226 -7.39 -22.43 21.42
C LYS A 226 -7.87 -23.05 20.11
N ARG A 227 -7.42 -22.54 18.96
CA ARG A 227 -7.87 -22.96 17.63
C ARG A 227 -6.68 -23.26 16.74
N THR A 228 -6.81 -24.36 16.00
CA THR A 228 -5.97 -24.66 14.85
C THR A 228 -6.85 -24.66 13.62
N ILE A 229 -6.48 -23.87 12.60
CA ILE A 229 -7.13 -23.86 11.30
C ILE A 229 -6.10 -24.33 10.28
N ASN A 230 -6.46 -25.29 9.44
CA ASN A 230 -5.56 -25.88 8.46
C ASN A 230 -6.38 -26.19 7.21
N PHE A 231 -6.03 -25.58 6.08
CA PHE A 231 -6.68 -25.85 4.80
C PHE A 231 -5.73 -25.75 3.62
N PRO A 232 -5.86 -26.64 2.61
CA PRO A 232 -5.13 -26.52 1.34
C PRO A 232 -5.42 -25.19 0.63
N LEU A 233 -4.46 -24.68 -0.14
CA LEU A 233 -4.65 -23.43 -0.88
C LEU A 233 -5.82 -23.51 -1.88
N GLY A 234 -6.00 -24.66 -2.55
CA GLY A 234 -7.14 -24.90 -3.45
C GLY A 234 -8.53 -24.92 -2.79
N LYS A 235 -8.63 -24.80 -1.46
CA LYS A 235 -9.91 -24.62 -0.76
C LYS A 235 -10.27 -23.15 -0.55
N ILE A 236 -9.41 -22.21 -0.92
CA ILE A 236 -9.68 -20.78 -0.85
C ILE A 236 -10.63 -20.41 -1.99
N VAL A 237 -11.79 -19.86 -1.65
CA VAL A 237 -12.81 -19.40 -2.61
C VAL A 237 -12.65 -17.91 -2.90
N GLY A 238 -12.21 -17.14 -1.91
CA GLY A 238 -11.98 -15.71 -2.06
C GLY A 238 -11.13 -15.14 -0.94
N MET A 239 -10.44 -14.05 -1.25
CA MET A 239 -9.64 -13.30 -0.29
C MET A 239 -9.95 -11.81 -0.45
N GLU A 240 -9.94 -11.08 0.67
CA GLU A 240 -10.04 -9.62 0.68
C GLU A 240 -8.86 -9.05 1.48
N PRO A 241 -7.94 -8.31 0.84
CA PRO A 241 -6.75 -7.80 1.51
C PRO A 241 -7.04 -6.50 2.26
N TYR A 242 -6.43 -6.35 3.44
CA TYR A 242 -6.39 -5.13 4.23
C TYR A 242 -4.93 -4.69 4.49
N ARG A 243 -4.75 -3.51 5.07
CA ARG A 243 -3.42 -2.96 5.38
C ARG A 243 -2.62 -3.87 6.31
N ASP A 244 -3.26 -4.37 7.36
CA ASP A 244 -2.66 -5.17 8.44
C ASP A 244 -3.18 -6.63 8.47
N GLY A 245 -3.99 -7.03 7.49
CA GLY A 245 -4.70 -8.30 7.57
C GLY A 245 -5.28 -8.79 6.27
N ILE A 246 -5.84 -9.99 6.28
CA ILE A 246 -6.53 -10.59 5.16
C ILE A 246 -7.80 -11.30 5.64
N ALA A 247 -8.91 -11.10 4.94
CA ALA A 247 -10.10 -11.92 5.07
C ALA A 247 -10.03 -13.09 4.08
N VAL A 248 -10.36 -14.30 4.54
CA VAL A 248 -10.35 -15.51 3.72
C VAL A 248 -11.71 -16.20 3.82
N ASN A 249 -12.28 -16.48 2.65
CA ASN A 249 -13.45 -17.32 2.47
C ASN A 249 -12.99 -18.66 1.89
N ARG A 250 -13.41 -19.75 2.52
CA ARG A 250 -13.00 -21.11 2.13
C ARG A 250 -14.20 -22.03 1.93
N ASP A 251 -14.04 -22.97 1.02
CA ASP A 251 -15.04 -23.98 0.72
C ASP A 251 -15.41 -24.79 1.98
N GLY A 252 -16.69 -25.09 2.13
CA GLY A 252 -17.25 -25.76 3.30
C GLY A 252 -17.37 -24.88 4.56
N LYS A 253 -17.09 -23.57 4.50
CA LYS A 253 -17.26 -22.65 5.62
C LYS A 253 -18.07 -21.41 5.25
N GLN A 254 -19.15 -21.16 5.98
CA GLN A 254 -20.01 -20.00 5.75
C GLN A 254 -19.47 -18.68 6.31
N ARG A 255 -18.62 -18.73 7.35
CA ARG A 255 -18.11 -17.52 8.01
C ARG A 255 -16.70 -17.19 7.52
N THR A 256 -16.52 -15.95 7.07
CA THR A 256 -15.22 -15.37 6.73
C THR A 256 -14.28 -15.39 7.93
N GLU A 257 -13.04 -15.80 7.70
CA GLU A 257 -11.97 -15.76 8.69
C GLU A 257 -11.09 -14.54 8.43
N TYR A 258 -10.88 -13.70 9.44
CA TYR A 258 -10.00 -12.53 9.35
C TYR A 258 -8.72 -12.82 10.10
N TYR A 259 -7.58 -12.64 9.44
CA TYR A 259 -6.25 -12.79 10.00
C TYR A 259 -5.58 -11.41 10.02
N THR A 260 -5.50 -10.77 11.19
CA THR A 260 -4.96 -9.40 11.35
C THR A 260 -3.65 -9.39 12.13
N GLY A 261 -2.85 -8.33 11.99
CA GLY A 261 -1.51 -8.20 12.57
C GLY A 261 -0.40 -8.77 11.69
N LEU A 262 -0.61 -8.80 10.36
CA LEU A 262 0.40 -9.26 9.39
C LEU A 262 1.57 -8.29 9.26
N ASP A 263 1.34 -7.00 9.51
CA ASP A 263 2.32 -5.92 9.38
C ASP A 263 3.43 -5.95 10.45
N ASN A 264 3.38 -6.92 11.36
CA ASN A 264 4.43 -7.18 12.34
C ASN A 264 5.69 -7.85 11.74
N VAL A 265 5.58 -8.44 10.55
CA VAL A 265 6.72 -8.94 9.77
C VAL A 265 6.95 -8.07 8.54
N HIS A 266 8.20 -8.03 8.10
CA HIS A 266 8.63 -7.19 7.00
C HIS A 266 9.23 -8.04 5.87
N LEU A 267 8.88 -7.69 4.64
CA LEU A 267 9.42 -8.24 3.42
C LEU A 267 10.43 -7.27 2.80
N THR A 268 11.55 -7.79 2.32
CA THR A 268 12.50 -7.04 1.50
C THR A 268 12.22 -7.30 0.02
N ILE A 269 11.68 -6.31 -0.67
CA ILE A 269 11.45 -6.30 -2.11
C ILE A 269 12.70 -5.75 -2.79
N ARG A 270 13.22 -6.45 -3.80
CA ARG A 270 14.37 -6.02 -4.60
C ARG A 270 13.97 -5.88 -6.06
N VAL A 271 14.26 -4.72 -6.63
CA VAL A 271 14.04 -4.41 -8.06
C VAL A 271 15.31 -3.75 -8.56
N ASP A 272 16.01 -4.41 -9.49
CA ASP A 272 17.36 -4.03 -9.91
C ASP A 272 18.29 -3.84 -8.69
N ASP A 273 18.96 -2.69 -8.58
CA ASP A 273 19.82 -2.33 -7.45
C ASP A 273 19.06 -1.68 -6.27
N ARG A 274 17.72 -1.53 -6.37
CA ARG A 274 16.89 -0.89 -5.34
C ARG A 274 16.30 -1.92 -4.39
N SER A 275 16.30 -1.60 -3.11
CA SER A 275 15.77 -2.46 -2.04
C SER A 275 14.77 -1.70 -1.19
N HIS A 276 13.58 -2.28 -1.02
CA HIS A 276 12.46 -1.73 -0.27
C HIS A 276 12.05 -2.68 0.85
N VAL A 277 12.19 -2.23 2.10
CA VAL A 277 11.58 -2.93 3.23
C VAL A 277 10.14 -2.45 3.35
N VAL A 278 9.19 -3.38 3.37
CA VAL A 278 7.75 -3.12 3.51
C VAL A 278 7.13 -4.07 4.54
N PRO A 279 6.13 -3.62 5.31
CA PRO A 279 5.35 -4.53 6.14
C PRO A 279 4.59 -5.53 5.24
N LEU A 280 4.41 -6.75 5.72
CA LEU A 280 3.57 -7.73 5.04
C LEU A 280 2.10 -7.30 5.15
N SER A 281 1.57 -6.72 4.08
CA SER A 281 0.15 -6.39 3.97
C SER A 281 -0.68 -7.59 3.54
N GLY A 282 -2.00 -7.50 3.69
CA GLY A 282 -2.93 -8.46 3.12
C GLY A 282 -2.78 -8.60 1.61
N MET A 283 -2.45 -7.50 0.91
CA MET A 283 -2.24 -7.51 -0.54
C MET A 283 -1.03 -8.37 -0.92
N ILE A 284 0.10 -8.20 -0.23
CA ILE A 284 1.30 -9.01 -0.47
C ILE A 284 0.98 -10.49 -0.17
N LEU A 285 0.35 -10.80 0.96
CA LEU A 285 0.02 -12.17 1.31
C LEU A 285 -0.96 -12.81 0.30
N MET A 286 -1.94 -12.04 -0.20
CA MET A 286 -2.86 -12.48 -1.24
C MET A 286 -2.10 -12.83 -2.54
N CYS A 287 -1.20 -11.95 -2.99
CA CYS A 287 -0.36 -12.21 -4.17
C CYS A 287 0.52 -13.45 -3.96
N MET A 288 1.07 -13.65 -2.75
CA MET A 288 1.86 -14.85 -2.42
C MET A 288 1.03 -16.12 -2.55
N VAL A 289 -0.19 -16.13 -2.00
CA VAL A 289 -1.12 -17.27 -2.12
C VAL A 289 -1.46 -17.56 -3.59
N GLN A 290 -1.80 -16.52 -4.36
CA GLN A 290 -2.10 -16.66 -5.79
C GLN A 290 -0.90 -17.17 -6.58
N GLY A 291 0.29 -16.65 -6.33
CA GLY A 291 1.52 -17.10 -6.97
C GLY A 291 1.83 -18.56 -6.69
N LEU A 292 1.59 -19.04 -5.46
CA LEU A 292 1.75 -20.45 -5.13
C LEU A 292 0.74 -21.33 -5.89
N ILE A 293 -0.53 -20.93 -5.93
CA ILE A 293 -1.58 -21.64 -6.68
C ILE A 293 -1.22 -21.71 -8.17
N ASN A 294 -0.80 -20.60 -8.77
CA ASN A 294 -0.42 -20.50 -10.18
C ASN A 294 0.86 -21.28 -10.53
N SER A 295 1.69 -21.62 -9.55
CA SER A 295 2.94 -22.36 -9.74
C SER A 295 2.80 -23.89 -9.62
N GLU A 296 1.63 -24.38 -9.20
CA GLU A 296 1.33 -25.81 -9.13
C GLU A 296 0.74 -26.39 -10.44
N GLU A 297 0.37 -25.53 -11.40
CA GLU A 297 -0.03 -25.88 -12.77
C GLU A 297 1.17 -25.94 -13.73
#